data_AF-A0A9E1QB12-F1
#
_entry.id   AF-A0A9E1QB12-F1
#
_cell.length_a   1.000
_cell.length_b   1.000
_cell.length_c   1.000
_cell.angle_alpha   90.00
_cell.angle_beta   90.00
_cell.angle_gamma   90.00
#
_symmetry.space_group_name_H-M   'P 1'
#
loop_
_entity.id
_entity.type
_entity.pdbx_description
1 polymer ?
#
loop_
_entity_poly.entity_id
_entity_poly.type
_entity_poly.pdbx_seq_one_letter_code
_entity_poly.pdbx_strand_id
1 'polypeptide(L)'
;MEETILEGIGYAIPALVTGAVAYFVMSGLRNQETNEKKLDLLAQKKRESLPIRLQAYERMLLFCERINPVKMLVRIKPIGDSSEAYLQLLLASIEQEFQHNMVQQLYISDECWNVVIASKAAVINKLKLVST
;
A
#
# COMPACT_ATOMS: atom_id res chain seq x y z
N MET A 1 -7.24 69.38 28.58
CA MET A 1 -6.07 68.56 28.20
C MET A 1 -6.09 67.22 28.93
N GLU A 2 -6.28 67.19 30.25
CA GLU A 2 -6.39 65.92 31.01
C GLU A 2 -7.64 65.11 30.65
N GLU A 3 -8.81 65.72 30.50
CA GLU A 3 -10.05 65.02 30.09
C GLU A 3 -9.94 64.38 28.71
N THR A 4 -9.25 65.04 27.77
CA THR A 4 -9.04 64.56 26.40
C THR A 4 -8.11 63.34 26.36
N ILE A 5 -7.15 63.26 27.29
CA ILE A 5 -6.25 62.11 27.47
C ILE A 5 -7.03 60.94 28.10
N LEU A 6 -7.90 61.21 29.06
CA LEU A 6 -8.72 60.20 29.73
C LEU A 6 -9.75 59.57 28.77
N GLU A 7 -10.40 60.37 27.92
CA GLU A 7 -11.28 59.88 26.85
C GLU A 7 -10.51 59.03 25.82
N GLY A 8 -9.30 59.45 25.43
CA GLY A 8 -8.45 58.68 24.51
C GLY A 8 -8.06 57.30 25.06
N ILE A 9 -7.80 57.20 26.37
CA ILE A 9 -7.54 55.93 27.05
C ILE A 9 -8.83 55.06 27.10
N GLY A 10 -9.99 55.69 27.28
CA GLY A 10 -11.29 55.02 27.26
C GLY A 10 -11.59 54.29 25.95
N TYR A 11 -11.20 54.85 24.80
CA TYR A 11 -11.34 54.22 23.48
C TYR A 11 -10.24 53.21 23.14
N ALA A 12 -9.05 53.34 23.74
CA ALA A 12 -7.93 52.43 23.52
C ALA A 12 -8.21 51.02 24.07
N ILE A 13 -8.94 50.91 25.19
CA ILE A 13 -9.27 49.64 25.84
C ILE A 13 -10.10 48.72 24.90
N PRO A 14 -11.26 49.16 24.34
CA PRO A 14 -12.04 48.34 23.42
C PRO A 14 -11.27 47.96 22.15
N ALA A 15 -10.41 48.85 21.64
CA ALA A 15 -9.58 48.55 20.48
C ALA A 15 -8.57 47.42 20.78
N LEU A 16 -7.98 47.42 21.97
CA LEU A 16 -7.03 46.41 22.42
C LEU A 16 -7.71 45.05 22.63
N VAL A 17 -8.91 45.04 23.24
CA VAL A 17 -9.73 43.83 23.39
C VAL A 17 -10.12 43.27 22.02
N THR A 18 -10.55 44.12 21.09
CA THR A 18 -10.90 43.70 19.73
C THR A 18 -9.69 43.11 19.00
N GLY A 19 -8.52 43.73 19.13
CA GLY A 19 -7.27 43.21 18.57
C GLY A 19 -6.87 41.85 19.16
N ALA A 20 -7.04 41.66 20.47
CA ALA A 20 -6.77 40.39 21.14
C ALA A 20 -7.73 39.28 20.68
N VAL A 21 -9.04 39.57 20.56
CA VAL A 21 -10.03 38.62 20.06
C VAL A 21 -9.74 38.26 18.60
N ALA A 22 -9.43 39.25 17.75
CA ALA A 22 -9.06 39.03 16.35
C ALA A 22 -7.81 38.15 16.23
N TYR A 23 -6.80 38.37 17.08
CA TYR A 23 -5.60 37.52 17.14
C TYR A 23 -5.94 36.08 17.55
N PHE A 24 -6.82 35.90 18.54
CA PHE A 24 -7.23 34.57 19.01
C PHE A 24 -7.99 33.79 17.91
N VAL A 25 -8.92 34.44 17.22
CA VAL A 25 -9.67 33.84 16.10
C VAL A 25 -8.74 33.53 14.93
N MET A 26 -7.87 34.45 14.56
CA MET A 26 -6.93 34.26 13.44
C MET A 26 -5.93 33.13 13.71
N SER A 27 -5.45 33.02 14.95
CA SER A 27 -4.56 31.91 15.35
C SER A 27 -5.27 30.55 15.38
N GLY A 28 -6.54 30.50 15.81
CA GLY A 28 -7.39 29.31 15.75
C GLY A 28 -7.60 28.81 14.32
N LEU A 29 -7.99 29.71 13.40
CA LEU A 29 -8.21 29.39 11.99
C LEU A 29 -6.94 28.89 11.29
N ARG A 30 -5.79 29.53 11.56
CA ARG A 30 -4.50 29.14 10.95
C ARG A 30 -4.07 27.72 11.37
N ASN A 31 -4.33 27.35 12.62
CA ASN A 31 -4.04 26.00 13.11
C ASN A 31 -4.95 24.94 12.48
N GLN A 32 -6.22 25.27 12.24
CA GLN A 32 -7.18 24.36 11.62
C GLN A 32 -6.83 24.08 10.17
N GLU A 33 -6.54 25.10 9.36
CA GLU A 33 -6.11 24.91 7.97
C GLU A 33 -4.84 24.06 7.86
N THR A 34 -3.91 24.22 8.81
CA THR A 34 -2.65 23.47 8.80
C THR A 34 -2.88 21.98 9.06
N ASN A 35 -3.82 21.64 9.95
CA ASN A 35 -4.17 20.25 10.22
C ASN A 35 -4.97 19.61 9.07
N GLU A 36 -5.93 20.34 8.50
CA GLU A 36 -6.69 19.85 7.33
C GLU A 36 -5.77 19.64 6.13
N LYS A 37 -4.88 20.59 5.81
CA LYS A 37 -3.88 20.43 4.74
C LYS A 37 -2.96 19.23 4.97
N LYS A 38 -2.53 18.97 6.22
CA LYS A 38 -1.73 17.78 6.55
C LYS A 38 -2.51 16.49 6.32
N LEU A 39 -3.78 16.44 6.72
CA LEU A 39 -4.64 15.27 6.52
C LEU A 39 -4.85 15.01 5.02
N ASP A 40 -5.10 16.05 4.23
CA ASP A 40 -5.25 15.96 2.79
C ASP A 40 -3.98 15.51 2.08
N LEU A 41 -2.81 16.01 2.49
CA LEU A 41 -1.52 15.55 1.95
C LEU A 41 -1.25 14.08 2.27
N LEU A 42 -1.58 13.63 3.48
CA LEU A 42 -1.49 12.20 3.84
C LEU A 42 -2.49 11.36 3.04
N ALA A 43 -3.70 11.87 2.82
CA ALA A 43 -4.71 11.22 2.01
C ALA A 43 -4.29 11.11 0.54
N GLN A 44 -3.68 12.16 -0.03
CA GLN A 44 -3.13 12.16 -1.39
C GLN A 44 -1.98 11.17 -1.55
N LYS A 45 -1.01 11.14 -0.63
CA LYS A 45 0.07 10.13 -0.64
C LYS A 45 -0.45 8.69 -0.56
N LYS A 46 -1.52 8.46 0.22
CA LYS A 46 -2.20 7.16 0.24
C LYS A 46 -2.90 6.88 -1.09
N ARG A 47 -3.58 7.85 -1.69
CA ARG A 47 -4.27 7.68 -2.98
C ARG A 47 -3.33 7.31 -4.12
N GLU A 48 -2.11 7.83 -4.16
CA GLU A 48 -1.13 7.47 -5.20
C GLU A 48 -0.53 6.07 -5.02
N SER A 49 -0.35 5.63 -3.78
CA SER A 49 0.26 4.32 -3.47
C SER A 49 -0.75 3.17 -3.45
N LEU A 50 -2.03 3.44 -3.14
CA LEU A 50 -3.09 2.42 -3.07
C LEU A 50 -3.26 1.61 -4.37
N PRO A 51 -3.33 2.21 -5.57
CA PRO A 51 -3.49 1.46 -6.82
C PRO A 51 -2.36 0.47 -7.07
N ILE A 52 -1.11 0.89 -6.84
CA ILE A 52 0.08 0.05 -7.04
C ILE A 52 0.07 -1.13 -6.06
N ARG A 53 -0.32 -0.88 -4.80
CA ARG A 53 -0.46 -1.96 -3.81
C ARG A 53 -1.56 -2.94 -4.20
N LEU A 54 -2.73 -2.46 -4.61
CA LEU A 54 -3.82 -3.33 -5.07
C LEU A 54 -3.38 -4.18 -6.26
N GLN A 55 -2.73 -3.57 -7.26
CA GLN A 55 -2.21 -4.27 -8.41
C GLN A 55 -1.18 -5.35 -8.02
N ALA A 56 -0.31 -5.08 -7.04
CA ALA A 56 0.63 -6.07 -6.52
C ALA A 56 -0.09 -7.27 -5.90
N TYR A 57 -1.14 -7.04 -5.10
CA TYR A 57 -1.97 -8.12 -4.54
C TYR A 57 -2.69 -8.92 -5.63
N GLU A 58 -3.23 -8.26 -6.65
CA GLU A 58 -3.85 -8.95 -7.80
C GLU A 58 -2.83 -9.85 -8.52
N ARG A 59 -1.61 -9.35 -8.72
CA ARG A 59 -0.53 -10.15 -9.32
C ARG A 59 -0.11 -11.34 -8.46
N MET A 60 -0.07 -11.19 -7.14
CA MET A 60 0.18 -12.32 -6.22
C MET A 60 -0.94 -13.35 -6.25
N LEU A 61 -2.20 -12.90 -6.30
CA LEU A 61 -3.35 -13.79 -6.45
C LEU A 61 -3.27 -14.56 -7.77
N LEU A 62 -2.98 -13.86 -8.87
CA LEU A 62 -2.79 -14.48 -10.19
C LEU A 62 -1.63 -15.48 -10.21
N PHE A 63 -0.52 -15.18 -9.54
CA PHE A 63 0.59 -16.11 -9.37
C PHE A 63 0.11 -17.41 -8.69
N CYS A 64 -0.58 -17.31 -7.55
CA CYS A 64 -1.15 -18.46 -6.85
C CYS A 64 -2.09 -19.30 -7.73
N GLU A 65 -2.95 -18.62 -8.52
CA GLU A 65 -3.83 -19.29 -9.48
C GLU A 65 -3.07 -19.99 -10.62
N ARG A 66 -1.95 -19.41 -11.08
CA ARG A 66 -1.12 -19.97 -12.15
C ARG A 66 -0.31 -21.18 -11.71
N ILE A 67 0.16 -21.21 -10.47
CA ILE A 67 0.90 -22.34 -9.90
C ILE A 67 -0.01 -23.46 -9.37
N ASN A 68 -1.33 -23.28 -9.42
CA ASN A 68 -2.28 -24.33 -9.06
C ASN A 68 -2.02 -25.59 -9.92
N PRO A 69 -1.65 -26.74 -9.31
CA PRO A 69 -1.28 -27.93 -10.07
C PRO A 69 -2.34 -28.38 -11.07
N VAL A 70 -3.62 -28.33 -10.70
CA VAL A 70 -4.73 -28.78 -11.56
C VAL A 70 -4.80 -27.93 -12.83
N LYS A 71 -4.72 -26.61 -12.68
CA LYS A 71 -4.77 -25.68 -13.83
C LYS A 71 -3.48 -25.72 -14.65
N MET A 72 -2.34 -25.90 -13.98
CA MET A 72 -1.04 -25.93 -14.61
C MET A 72 -0.86 -27.16 -15.51
N LEU A 73 -1.30 -28.35 -15.07
CA LEU A 73 -1.24 -29.59 -15.84
C LEU A 73 -2.06 -29.53 -17.14
N VAL A 74 -3.19 -28.80 -17.14
CA VAL A 74 -4.00 -28.58 -18.35
C VAL A 74 -3.31 -27.63 -19.33
N ARG A 75 -2.62 -26.60 -18.82
CA ARG A 75 -1.97 -25.57 -19.64
C ARG A 75 -0.64 -26.03 -20.22
N ILE A 76 0.15 -26.78 -19.45
CA ILE A 76 1.50 -27.20 -19.82
C ILE A 76 1.45 -28.67 -20.21
N LYS A 77 1.49 -28.94 -21.52
CA LYS A 77 1.52 -30.32 -22.04
C LYS A 77 2.92 -30.92 -21.89
N PRO A 78 3.03 -32.22 -21.62
CA PRO A 78 4.30 -32.91 -21.58
C PRO A 78 4.99 -32.88 -22.94
N ILE A 79 6.32 -32.81 -22.92
CA ILE A 79 7.17 -32.91 -24.10
C ILE A 79 7.84 -34.28 -24.04
N GLY A 80 7.24 -35.26 -24.72
CA GLY A 80 7.64 -36.66 -24.66
C GLY A 80 7.08 -37.43 -23.47
N ASP A 81 7.59 -38.65 -23.26
CA ASP A 81 6.99 -39.63 -22.32
C ASP A 81 7.71 -39.72 -20.96
N SER A 82 8.79 -38.96 -20.76
CA SER A 82 9.53 -38.98 -19.48
C SER A 82 8.81 -38.14 -18.42
N SER A 83 8.35 -38.81 -17.36
CA SER A 83 7.75 -38.16 -16.18
C SER A 83 8.70 -37.18 -15.50
N GLU A 84 9.99 -37.53 -15.41
CA GLU A 84 11.01 -36.67 -14.80
C GLU A 84 11.24 -35.40 -15.63
N ALA A 85 11.30 -35.52 -16.96
CA ALA A 85 11.43 -34.36 -17.84
C ALA A 85 10.20 -33.44 -17.70
N TYR A 86 9.00 -34.00 -17.58
CA TYR A 86 7.79 -33.22 -17.37
C TYR A 86 7.78 -32.53 -15.99
N LEU A 87 8.21 -33.21 -14.92
CA LEU A 87 8.36 -32.61 -13.61
C LEU A 87 9.30 -31.39 -13.66
N GLN A 88 10.47 -31.52 -14.30
CA GLN A 88 11.41 -30.41 -14.44
C GLN A 88 10.81 -29.24 -15.22
N LEU A 89 10.05 -29.52 -16.28
CA LEU A 89 9.33 -28.50 -17.04
C LEU A 89 8.33 -27.72 -16.17
N LEU A 90 7.56 -28.41 -15.33
CA LEU A 90 6.60 -27.79 -14.42
C LEU A 90 7.31 -26.94 -13.35
N LEU A 91 8.39 -27.45 -12.75
CA LEU A 91 9.19 -26.71 -11.77
C LEU A 91 9.81 -25.44 -12.37
N ALA A 92 10.36 -25.54 -13.58
CA ALA A 92 10.89 -24.39 -14.29
C ALA A 92 9.81 -23.33 -14.59
N SER A 93 8.59 -23.77 -14.95
CA SER A 93 7.48 -22.85 -15.17
C SER A 93 7.06 -22.11 -13.89
N ILE A 94 6.99 -22.80 -12.74
CA ILE A 94 6.71 -22.17 -11.45
C ILE A 94 7.78 -21.12 -11.11
N GLU A 95 9.06 -21.46 -11.32
CA GLU A 95 10.16 -20.54 -11.03
C GLU A 95 10.11 -19.30 -11.93
N GLN A 96 9.88 -19.50 -13.23
CA GLN A 96 9.71 -18.40 -14.17
C GLN A 96 8.58 -17.46 -13.76
N GLU A 97 7.39 -17.98 -13.45
CA GLU A 97 6.24 -17.18 -12.99
C GLU A 97 6.54 -16.43 -11.68
N PHE A 98 7.31 -17.04 -10.77
CA PHE A 98 7.73 -16.41 -9.53
C PHE A 98 8.71 -15.25 -9.79
N GLN A 99 9.72 -15.45 -10.63
CA GLN A 99 10.69 -14.40 -10.99
C GLN A 99 10.01 -13.21 -11.68
N HIS A 100 9.02 -13.45 -12.56
CA HIS A 100 8.21 -12.39 -13.19
C HIS A 100 7.40 -11.56 -12.20
N ASN A 101 7.15 -12.07 -10.99
CA ASN A 101 6.34 -11.44 -9.97
C ASN A 101 7.13 -11.04 -8.71
N MET A 102 8.44 -11.35 -8.65
CA MET A 102 9.31 -11.14 -7.49
C MET A 102 9.33 -9.68 -7.00
N VAL A 103 9.31 -8.70 -7.92
CA VAL A 103 9.37 -7.27 -7.58
C VAL A 103 8.14 -6.82 -6.78
N GLN A 104 7.01 -7.52 -6.90
CA GLN A 104 5.77 -7.16 -6.20
C GLN A 104 5.88 -7.30 -4.67
N GLN A 105 6.89 -8.01 -4.16
CA GLN A 105 7.17 -8.12 -2.73
C GLN A 105 7.34 -6.74 -2.04
N LEU A 106 7.76 -5.70 -2.79
CA LEU A 106 7.91 -4.34 -2.26
C LEU A 106 6.57 -3.70 -1.85
N TYR A 107 5.45 -4.17 -2.37
CA TYR A 107 4.15 -3.48 -2.29
C TYR A 107 3.09 -4.22 -1.45
N ILE A 108 3.38 -5.47 -1.07
CA ILE A 108 2.52 -6.32 -0.23
C ILE A 108 3.05 -6.39 1.20
N SER A 109 2.27 -6.93 2.14
CA SER A 109 2.75 -7.16 3.51
C SER A 109 3.71 -8.36 3.57
N ASP A 110 4.64 -8.31 4.53
CA ASP A 110 5.57 -9.43 4.79
C ASP A 110 4.82 -10.73 5.10
N GLU A 111 3.69 -10.64 5.82
CA GLU A 111 2.82 -11.79 6.10
C GLU A 111 2.28 -12.42 4.81
N CYS A 112 1.75 -11.60 3.89
CA CYS A 112 1.25 -12.07 2.61
C CYS A 112 2.38 -12.70 1.79
N TRP A 113 3.55 -12.05 1.76
CA TRP A 113 4.72 -12.57 1.05
C TRP A 113 5.18 -13.94 1.58
N ASN A 114 5.23 -14.10 2.89
CA ASN A 114 5.57 -15.38 3.53
C ASN A 114 4.57 -16.48 3.14
N VAL A 115 3.27 -16.18 3.08
CA VAL A 115 2.24 -17.12 2.63
C VAL A 115 2.44 -17.51 1.16
N VAL A 116 2.81 -16.56 0.30
CA VAL A 116 3.10 -16.83 -1.13
C VAL A 116 4.30 -17.78 -1.27
N ILE A 117 5.39 -17.53 -0.53
CA ILE A 117 6.57 -18.41 -0.53
C ILE A 117 6.21 -19.80 -0.02
N ALA A 118 5.47 -19.89 1.09
CA ALA A 118 5.02 -21.17 1.65
C ALA A 118 4.13 -21.95 0.66
N SER A 119 3.23 -21.26 -0.03
CA SER A 119 2.36 -21.84 -1.05
C SER A 119 3.15 -22.38 -2.24
N LYS A 120 4.14 -21.63 -2.74
CA LYS A 120 5.07 -22.10 -3.79
C LYS A 120 5.80 -23.38 -3.35
N ALA A 121 6.36 -23.38 -2.14
CA ALA A 121 7.08 -24.54 -1.61
C ALA A 121 6.16 -25.78 -1.47
N ALA A 122 4.94 -25.58 -0.96
CA ALA A 122 3.95 -26.65 -0.83
C ALA A 122 3.56 -27.26 -2.19
N VAL A 123 3.35 -26.42 -3.21
CA VAL A 123 3.07 -26.87 -4.58
C VAL A 123 4.23 -27.69 -5.15
N ILE A 124 5.47 -27.18 -5.03
CA ILE A 124 6.67 -27.88 -5.51
C ILE A 124 6.80 -29.25 -4.84
N ASN A 125 6.62 -29.32 -3.52
CA ASN A 125 6.71 -30.57 -2.77
C ASN A 125 5.62 -31.56 -3.19
N LYS A 126 4.39 -31.08 -3.42
CA LYS A 126 3.29 -31.92 -3.90
C LYS A 126 3.58 -32.51 -5.29
N LEU A 127 4.15 -31.73 -6.21
CA LEU A 127 4.52 -32.23 -7.54
C LEU A 127 5.61 -33.29 -7.47
N LYS A 128 6.65 -33.08 -6.64
CA LYS A 128 7.72 -34.06 -6.43
C LYS A 128 7.20 -35.38 -5.85
N LEU A 129 6.28 -35.30 -4.89
CA LEU A 129 5.71 -36.48 -4.24
C LEU A 129 4.87 -37.34 -5.19
N VAL A 130 4.16 -36.72 -6.15
CA VAL A 130 3.34 -37.46 -7.13
C VAL A 130 4.19 -38.08 -8.24
N SER A 131 5.39 -37.54 -8.50
CA SER A 131 6.31 -38.09 -9.49
C SER A 131 7.17 -39.26 -8.98
N THR A 132 7.15 -39.53 -7.66
CA THR A 132 7.87 -40.65 -7.04
C THR A 132 6.96 -41.85 -6.95
#